data_AF-A0A9D8XMW1-F1
#
_entry.id   AF-A0A9D8XMW1-F1
#
_cell.length_a   1.000
_cell.length_b   1.000
_cell.length_c   1.000
_cell.angle_alpha   90.00
_cell.angle_beta   90.00
_cell.angle_gamma   90.00
#
_symmetry.space_group_name_H-M   'P 1'
#
loop_
_entity.id
_entity.type
_entity.pdbx_description
1 polymer ?
#
loop_
_entity_poly.entity_id
_entity_poly.type
_entity_poly.pdbx_seq_one_letter_code
_entity_poly.pdbx_strand_id
1 'polypeptide(L)'
;LEMDFVLDIWLKKVPEHTTLFTRLILINALIDSLAVPFYTSIQATGHVKWYQIGAGGSLILIIPISYVLLKLHLISPAGVFYVSIIMSLLAHVFRTLCMKYQLDMSVKAYAKEVLCNLLMISLVSVLAPLALCLSMPQGWLRAILSVGIAIISTSVVVYTLGLSSSEREMITQTIRKKLRYKHVEE
;
A
#
# COMPACT_ATOMS: atom_id res chain seq x y z
N LEU A 1 10.72 6.08 -6.65
CA LEU A 1 11.96 6.13 -7.46
C LEU A 1 11.65 6.67 -8.85
N GLU A 2 10.86 5.98 -9.68
CA GLU A 2 10.61 6.38 -11.07
C GLU A 2 9.36 7.27 -11.29
N MET A 3 8.83 7.91 -10.24
CA MET A 3 7.55 8.63 -10.36
C MET A 3 7.61 9.80 -11.34
N ASP A 4 8.69 10.58 -11.31
CA ASP A 4 8.87 11.71 -12.22
C ASP A 4 8.99 11.24 -13.67
N PHE A 5 9.71 10.13 -13.92
CA PHE A 5 9.80 9.50 -15.24
C PHE A 5 8.44 9.02 -15.74
N VAL A 6 7.66 8.35 -14.90
CA VAL A 6 6.32 7.85 -15.24
C VAL A 6 5.36 9.00 -15.54
N LEU A 7 5.39 10.07 -14.74
CA LEU A 7 4.53 11.23 -14.94
C LEU A 7 4.88 12.02 -16.20
N ASP A 8 6.17 12.14 -16.53
CA ASP A 8 6.64 12.80 -17.75
C ASP A 8 6.12 12.09 -19.01
N ILE A 9 6.16 10.74 -19.02
CA ILE A 9 5.58 9.92 -20.08
C ILE A 9 4.07 10.14 -20.19
N TRP A 10 3.37 10.19 -19.06
CA TRP A 10 1.90 10.20 -19.04
C TRP A 10 1.31 11.58 -19.36
N LEU A 11 1.80 12.64 -18.72
CA LEU A 11 1.19 13.98 -18.78
C LEU A 11 1.81 14.90 -19.83
N LYS A 12 3.00 14.59 -20.37
CA LYS A 12 3.86 15.45 -21.21
C LYS A 12 4.27 16.80 -20.57
N LYS A 13 3.35 17.49 -19.91
CA LYS A 13 3.56 18.68 -19.08
C LYS A 13 3.05 18.35 -17.68
N VAL A 14 3.98 17.99 -16.79
CA VAL A 14 3.65 17.65 -15.39
C VAL A 14 3.32 18.93 -14.63
N PRO A 15 2.10 19.10 -14.09
CA PRO A 15 1.74 20.25 -13.27
C PRO A 15 2.54 20.26 -11.96
N GLU A 16 2.76 21.46 -11.41
CA GLU A 16 3.45 21.65 -10.13
C GLU A 16 2.78 20.82 -9.02
N HIS A 17 3.58 20.22 -8.14
CA HIS A 17 3.17 19.31 -7.05
C HIS A 17 2.55 17.96 -7.45
N THR A 18 2.32 17.67 -8.74
CA THR A 18 1.70 16.40 -9.16
C THR A 18 2.48 15.19 -8.66
N THR A 19 3.81 15.20 -8.81
CA THR A 19 4.68 14.15 -8.25
C THR A 19 4.45 13.94 -6.76
N LEU A 20 4.39 15.01 -5.97
CA LEU A 20 4.19 14.91 -4.53
C LEU A 20 2.83 14.30 -4.20
N PHE A 21 1.77 14.77 -4.86
CA PHE A 21 0.42 14.24 -4.64
C PHE A 21 0.32 12.76 -5.02
N THR A 22 0.88 12.37 -6.17
CA THR A 22 0.87 10.96 -6.57
C THR A 22 1.65 10.08 -5.58
N ARG A 23 2.79 10.56 -5.04
CA ARG A 23 3.53 9.84 -3.98
C ARG A 23 2.68 9.66 -2.73
N LEU A 24 2.01 10.72 -2.27
CA LEU A 24 1.14 10.68 -1.09
C LEU A 24 -0.06 9.74 -1.29
N ILE A 25 -0.70 9.79 -2.45
CA ILE A 25 -1.83 8.91 -2.79
C ILE A 25 -1.38 7.44 -2.83
N LEU A 26 -0.20 7.14 -3.39
CA LEU A 26 0.34 5.78 -3.36
C LEU A 26 0.64 5.29 -1.95
N ILE A 27 1.21 6.14 -1.08
CA ILE A 27 1.42 5.79 0.33
C ILE A 27 0.08 5.50 1.00
N ASN A 28 -0.95 6.33 0.75
CA ASN A 28 -2.29 6.09 1.28
C ASN A 28 -2.88 4.77 0.79
N ALA A 29 -2.75 4.47 -0.51
CA ALA A 29 -3.22 3.23 -1.10
C ALA A 29 -2.52 1.99 -0.50
N LEU A 30 -1.22 2.10 -0.18
CA LEU A 30 -0.49 1.05 0.53
C LEU A 30 -1.07 0.82 1.94
N ILE A 31 -1.37 1.88 2.67
CA ILE A 31 -2.01 1.77 4.00
C ILE A 31 -3.42 1.18 3.87
N ASP A 32 -4.21 1.58 2.87
CA ASP A 32 -5.55 1.03 2.58
C ASP A 32 -5.48 -0.48 2.29
N SER A 33 -4.43 -0.94 1.59
CA SER A 33 -4.27 -2.37 1.28
C SER A 33 -4.16 -3.25 2.54
N LEU A 34 -3.58 -2.73 3.62
CA LEU A 34 -3.52 -3.41 4.91
C LEU A 34 -4.89 -3.51 5.58
N ALA A 35 -5.81 -2.59 5.25
CA ALA A 35 -7.17 -2.58 5.80
C ALA A 35 -8.10 -3.59 5.11
N VAL A 36 -7.75 -4.13 3.94
CA VAL A 36 -8.57 -5.11 3.20
C VAL A 36 -8.80 -6.40 3.99
N PRO A 37 -7.76 -7.13 4.46
CA PRO A 37 -7.98 -8.36 5.24
C PRO A 37 -8.80 -8.09 6.50
N PHE A 38 -8.62 -6.92 7.11
CA PHE A 38 -9.38 -6.49 8.28
C PHE A 38 -10.85 -6.25 7.99
N TYR A 39 -11.13 -5.60 6.87
CA TYR A 39 -12.50 -5.43 6.40
C TYR A 39 -13.17 -6.79 6.18
N THR A 40 -12.48 -7.73 5.54
CA THR A 40 -12.98 -9.10 5.34
C THR A 40 -13.21 -9.82 6.67
N SER A 41 -12.31 -9.70 7.64
CA SER A 41 -12.48 -10.28 8.98
C SER A 41 -13.71 -9.69 9.69
N ILE A 42 -13.88 -8.36 9.67
CA ILE A 42 -15.06 -7.70 10.25
C ILE A 42 -16.32 -8.13 9.53
N GLN A 43 -16.28 -8.27 8.19
CA GLN A 43 -17.40 -8.73 7.41
C GLN A 43 -17.84 -10.15 7.78
N ALA A 44 -16.89 -11.04 8.07
CA ALA A 44 -17.19 -12.39 8.55
C ALA A 44 -17.89 -12.40 9.92
N THR A 45 -17.67 -11.39 10.78
CA THR A 45 -18.39 -11.27 12.07
C THR A 45 -19.85 -10.80 11.93
N GLY A 46 -20.24 -10.29 10.76
CA GLY A 46 -21.56 -9.69 10.52
C GLY A 46 -21.74 -8.26 11.05
N HIS A 47 -20.78 -7.69 11.77
CA HIS A 47 -20.89 -6.39 12.44
C HIS A 47 -20.32 -5.20 11.63
N VAL A 48 -20.53 -5.19 10.30
CA VAL A 48 -19.94 -4.22 9.37
C VAL A 48 -20.45 -2.78 9.52
N LYS A 49 -21.63 -2.61 10.13
CA LYS A 49 -22.34 -1.32 10.26
C LYS A 49 -21.42 -0.22 10.77
N TRP A 50 -20.72 -0.45 11.88
CA TRP A 50 -19.88 0.58 12.50
C TRP A 50 -18.70 0.95 11.62
N TYR A 51 -18.06 -0.05 11.00
CA TYR A 51 -16.95 0.17 10.07
C TYR A 51 -17.35 1.08 8.91
N GLN A 52 -18.49 0.78 8.26
CA GLN A 52 -18.96 1.55 7.10
C GLN A 52 -19.45 2.94 7.49
N ILE A 53 -20.09 3.10 8.65
CA ILE A 53 -20.55 4.42 9.11
C ILE A 53 -19.36 5.36 9.30
N GLY A 54 -18.30 4.96 9.98
CA GLY A 54 -17.19 5.90 10.20
C GLY A 54 -16.27 6.06 9.00
N ALA A 55 -15.92 4.97 8.30
CA ALA A 55 -15.07 5.07 7.11
C ALA A 55 -15.80 5.76 5.94
N GLY A 56 -17.00 5.29 5.60
CA GLY A 56 -17.84 5.86 4.55
C GLY A 56 -18.32 7.27 4.91
N GLY A 57 -18.68 7.50 6.18
CA GLY A 57 -19.04 8.84 6.67
C GLY A 57 -17.91 9.85 6.53
N SER A 58 -16.68 9.46 6.86
CA SER A 58 -15.49 10.32 6.67
C SER A 58 -15.27 10.68 5.20
N LEU A 59 -15.47 9.73 4.28
CA LEU A 59 -15.38 9.97 2.83
C LEU A 59 -16.49 10.90 2.34
N ILE A 60 -17.73 10.69 2.77
CA ILE A 60 -18.87 11.55 2.40
C ILE A 60 -18.63 12.98 2.90
N LEU A 61 -18.07 13.15 4.10
CA LEU A 61 -17.75 14.45 4.70
C LEU A 61 -16.74 15.29 3.91
N ILE A 62 -15.95 14.69 3.01
CA ILE A 62 -15.07 15.44 2.10
C ILE A 62 -15.88 16.48 1.31
N ILE A 63 -17.05 16.09 0.78
CA ILE A 63 -17.88 16.95 -0.07
C ILE A 63 -18.41 18.18 0.69
N PRO A 64 -19.15 18.06 1.81
CA PRO A 64 -19.69 19.21 2.51
C PRO A 64 -18.59 20.09 3.10
N ILE A 65 -17.52 19.52 3.65
CA ILE A 65 -16.40 20.30 4.20
C ILE A 65 -15.73 21.10 3.09
N SER A 66 -15.41 20.46 1.97
CA SER A 66 -14.79 21.15 0.82
C SER A 66 -15.70 22.24 0.26
N TYR A 67 -17.01 21.98 0.16
CA TYR A 67 -17.98 22.95 -0.30
C TYR A 67 -18.05 24.19 0.61
N VAL A 68 -18.12 23.99 1.93
CA VAL A 68 -18.17 25.10 2.90
C VAL A 68 -16.89 25.92 2.83
N LEU A 69 -15.72 25.28 2.81
CA LEU A 69 -14.43 25.98 2.74
C LEU A 69 -14.25 26.77 1.43
N LEU A 70 -14.71 26.22 0.30
CA LEU A 70 -14.71 26.91 -0.98
C LEU A 70 -15.69 28.09 -0.99
N LYS A 71 -16.90 27.92 -0.46
CA LYS A 71 -17.91 28.98 -0.40
C LYS A 71 -17.46 30.15 0.47
N LEU A 72 -16.71 29.87 1.53
CA LEU A 72 -16.12 30.89 2.39
C LEU A 72 -14.82 31.50 1.81
N HIS A 73 -14.37 31.07 0.63
CA HIS A 73 -13.11 31.49 0.00
C HIS A 73 -11.86 31.24 0.88
N LEU A 74 -11.93 30.29 1.82
CA LEU A 74 -10.80 29.94 2.70
C LEU A 74 -9.73 29.10 2.00
N ILE A 75 -10.13 28.37 0.95
CA ILE A 75 -9.25 27.48 0.20
C ILE A 75 -9.39 27.70 -1.30
N SER A 76 -8.31 27.46 -2.04
CA SER A 76 -8.37 27.37 -3.50
C SER A 76 -9.01 26.05 -3.93
N PRO A 77 -9.42 25.89 -5.21
CA PRO A 77 -9.88 24.60 -5.74
C PRO A 77 -8.87 23.45 -5.51
N ALA A 78 -7.57 23.75 -5.54
CA ALA A 78 -6.52 22.79 -5.18
C ALA A 78 -6.52 22.41 -3.68
N GLY A 79 -7.04 23.28 -2.82
CA GLY A 79 -7.25 23.05 -1.40
C GLY A 79 -8.11 21.83 -1.06
N VAL A 80 -9.01 21.45 -1.98
CA VAL A 80 -9.90 20.29 -1.84
C VAL A 80 -9.12 18.98 -1.73
N PHE A 81 -7.96 18.89 -2.39
CA PHE A 81 -7.10 17.71 -2.27
C PHE A 81 -6.52 17.55 -0.86
N TYR A 82 -6.15 18.65 -0.19
CA TYR A 82 -5.68 18.60 1.20
C TYR A 82 -6.78 18.17 2.16
N VAL A 83 -8.01 18.69 1.98
CA VAL A 83 -9.18 18.26 2.75
C VAL A 83 -9.42 16.76 2.57
N SER A 84 -9.35 16.29 1.32
CA SER A 84 -9.54 14.87 0.98
C SER A 84 -8.50 13.99 1.66
N ILE A 85 -7.23 14.40 1.68
CA ILE A 85 -6.15 13.68 2.37
C ILE A 85 -6.42 13.61 3.88
N ILE A 86 -6.79 14.72 4.52
CA ILE A 86 -7.09 14.76 5.95
C ILE A 86 -8.26 13.84 6.31
N MET A 87 -9.34 13.89 5.53
CA MET A 87 -10.50 13.05 5.75
C MET A 87 -10.22 11.57 5.50
N SER A 88 -9.40 11.23 4.51
CA SER A 88 -8.93 9.86 4.30
C SER A 88 -8.12 9.36 5.50
N LEU A 89 -7.22 10.18 6.05
CA LEU A 89 -6.47 9.84 7.27
C LEU A 89 -7.39 9.60 8.47
N LEU A 90 -8.42 10.43 8.65
CA LEU A 90 -9.43 10.22 9.69
C LEU A 90 -10.22 8.92 9.48
N ALA A 91 -10.58 8.61 8.23
CA ALA A 91 -11.22 7.34 7.89
C ALA A 91 -10.34 6.15 8.27
N HIS A 92 -9.03 6.23 8.02
CA HIS A 92 -8.07 5.20 8.42
C HIS A 92 -8.00 5.00 9.93
N VAL A 93 -7.90 6.09 10.70
CA VAL A 93 -7.90 6.02 12.17
C VAL A 93 -9.17 5.32 12.66
N PHE A 94 -10.32 5.67 12.09
CA PHE A 94 -11.59 5.04 12.44
C PHE A 94 -11.60 3.53 12.15
N ARG A 95 -11.10 3.10 10.98
CA ARG A 95 -10.99 1.68 10.62
C ARG A 95 -10.12 0.91 11.62
N THR A 96 -8.96 1.47 12.00
CA THR A 96 -8.06 0.86 12.99
C THR A 96 -8.70 0.76 14.37
N LEU A 97 -9.49 1.75 14.78
CA LEU A 97 -10.25 1.69 16.05
C LEU A 97 -11.35 0.63 16.01
N CYS A 98 -12.12 0.55 14.93
CA CYS A 98 -13.13 -0.49 14.74
C CYS A 98 -12.53 -1.90 14.80
N MET A 99 -11.36 -2.10 14.18
CA MET A 99 -10.63 -3.35 14.29
C MET A 99 -10.33 -3.74 15.73
N LYS A 100 -9.76 -2.83 16.51
CA LYS A 100 -9.41 -3.08 17.91
C LYS A 100 -10.63 -3.51 18.72
N TYR A 101 -11.77 -2.85 18.49
CA TYR A 101 -12.98 -3.09 19.26
C TYR A 101 -13.72 -4.36 18.85
N GLN A 102 -13.76 -4.69 17.55
CA GLN A 102 -14.60 -5.78 17.03
C GLN A 102 -13.87 -7.12 16.93
N LEU A 103 -12.56 -7.12 16.69
CA LEU A 103 -11.80 -8.34 16.48
C LEU A 103 -11.00 -8.78 17.72
N ASP A 104 -11.08 -8.00 18.81
CA ASP A 104 -10.31 -8.17 20.06
C ASP A 104 -8.80 -8.43 19.83
N MET A 105 -8.30 -7.95 18.68
CA MET A 105 -6.93 -8.16 18.28
C MET A 105 -6.03 -7.24 19.10
N SER A 106 -4.98 -7.81 19.69
CA SER A 106 -3.98 -6.98 20.35
C SER A 106 -3.24 -6.15 19.30
N VAL A 107 -3.49 -4.84 19.31
CA VAL A 107 -2.85 -3.87 18.39
C VAL A 107 -1.33 -3.95 18.51
N LYS A 108 -0.81 -4.27 19.70
CA LYS A 108 0.62 -4.44 19.96
C LYS A 108 1.20 -5.66 19.23
N ALA A 109 0.54 -6.83 19.28
CA ALA A 109 1.02 -8.01 18.54
C ALA A 109 0.95 -7.75 17.04
N TYR A 110 -0.15 -7.18 16.53
CA TYR A 110 -0.25 -6.83 15.11
C TYR A 110 0.85 -5.87 14.65
N ALA A 111 1.11 -4.81 15.43
CA ALA A 111 2.16 -3.85 15.10
C ALA A 111 3.55 -4.52 15.07
N LYS A 112 3.82 -5.45 15.99
CA LYS A 112 5.10 -6.15 16.07
C LYS A 112 5.25 -7.22 14.99
N GLU A 113 4.24 -8.04 14.76
CA GLU A 113 4.31 -9.22 13.92
C GLU A 113 4.03 -8.91 12.44
N VAL A 114 3.22 -7.89 12.16
CA VAL A 114 2.85 -7.53 10.78
C VAL A 114 3.51 -6.23 10.36
N LEU A 115 3.29 -5.12 11.09
CA LEU A 115 3.82 -3.83 10.65
C LEU A 115 5.35 -3.76 10.67
N CYS A 116 6.00 -4.26 11.72
CA CYS A 116 7.48 -4.26 11.77
C CYS A 116 8.08 -5.18 10.69
N ASN A 117 7.50 -6.37 10.48
CA ASN A 117 7.95 -7.27 9.42
C ASN A 117 7.76 -6.65 8.04
N LEU A 118 6.61 -6.02 7.78
CA LEU A 118 6.34 -5.32 6.53
C LEU A 118 7.32 -4.16 6.30
N LEU A 119 7.58 -3.36 7.32
CA LEU A 119 8.54 -2.26 7.27
C LEU A 119 9.95 -2.80 6.97
N MET A 120 10.39 -3.84 7.66
CA MET A 120 11.69 -4.46 7.42
C MET A 120 11.81 -4.99 5.99
N ILE A 121 10.81 -5.73 5.50
CA ILE A 121 10.77 -6.24 4.12
C ILE A 121 10.86 -5.09 3.13
N SER A 122 10.07 -4.03 3.32
CA SER A 122 10.04 -2.87 2.42
C SER A 122 11.36 -2.10 2.39
N LEU A 123 12.02 -1.94 3.55
CA LEU A 123 13.30 -1.25 3.65
C LEU A 123 14.40 -2.03 2.95
N VAL A 124 14.46 -3.35 3.17
CA VAL A 124 15.49 -4.21 2.57
C VAL A 124 15.24 -4.37 1.06
N SER A 125 13.99 -4.53 0.63
CA SER A 125 13.67 -4.78 -0.79
C SER A 125 13.98 -3.58 -1.69
N VAL A 126 13.93 -2.36 -1.16
CA VAL A 126 14.22 -1.11 -1.89
C VAL A 126 15.71 -0.88 -2.11
N LEU A 127 16.60 -1.48 -1.32
CA LEU A 127 18.05 -1.23 -1.40
C LEU A 127 18.63 -1.51 -2.79
N ALA A 128 18.27 -2.66 -3.38
CA ALA A 128 18.77 -3.04 -4.71
C ALA A 128 18.26 -2.12 -5.84
N PRO A 129 16.94 -1.84 -5.96
CA PRO A 129 16.43 -0.84 -6.92
C PRO A 129 17.01 0.56 -6.71
N LEU A 130 17.22 0.98 -5.45
CA LEU A 130 17.79 2.28 -5.11
C LEU A 130 19.25 2.38 -5.59
N ALA A 131 20.07 1.36 -5.33
CA ALA A 131 21.46 1.32 -5.78
C ALA A 131 21.58 1.45 -7.31
N LEU A 132 20.68 0.78 -8.06
CA LEU A 132 20.60 0.94 -9.51
C LEU A 132 20.26 2.38 -9.91
N CYS A 133 19.27 3.00 -9.25
CA CYS A 133 18.83 4.35 -9.58
C CYS A 133 19.89 5.41 -9.31
N LEU A 134 20.76 5.20 -8.32
CA LEU A 134 21.90 6.08 -8.03
C LEU A 134 23.07 5.88 -9.01
N SER A 135 23.17 4.71 -9.63
CA SER A 135 24.29 4.35 -10.52
C SER A 135 24.03 4.69 -11.99
N MET A 136 22.77 4.86 -12.40
CA MET A 136 22.39 5.09 -13.80
C MET A 136 21.55 6.37 -13.97
N PRO A 137 21.78 7.15 -15.04
CA PRO A 137 20.95 8.31 -15.36
C PRO A 137 19.52 7.87 -15.73
N GLN A 138 18.58 8.82 -15.63
CA GLN A 138 17.17 8.57 -15.92
C GLN A 138 16.95 8.23 -17.39
N GLY A 139 16.17 7.16 -17.63
CA GLY A 139 15.81 6.71 -18.97
C GLY A 139 15.08 5.38 -18.96
N TRP A 140 14.61 4.95 -20.14
CA TRP A 140 13.84 3.71 -20.32
C TRP A 140 14.55 2.47 -19.80
N LEU A 141 15.87 2.35 -20.06
CA LEU A 141 16.66 1.22 -19.60
C LEU A 141 16.68 1.15 -18.06
N ARG A 142 16.90 2.28 -17.38
CA ARG A 142 16.87 2.36 -15.92
C ARG A 142 15.50 1.96 -15.39
N ALA A 143 14.42 2.48 -15.97
CA ALA A 143 13.06 2.17 -15.55
C ALA A 143 12.75 0.67 -15.65
N ILE A 144 13.02 0.04 -16.80
CA ILE A 144 12.78 -1.40 -17.01
C ILE A 144 13.59 -2.25 -16.03
N LEU A 145 14.90 -1.96 -15.90
CA LEU A 145 15.77 -2.68 -14.98
C LEU A 145 15.35 -2.48 -13.51
N SER A 146 14.96 -1.27 -13.13
CA SER A 146 14.51 -0.96 -11.76
C SER A 146 13.27 -1.76 -11.37
N VAL A 147 12.32 -1.94 -12.29
CA VAL A 147 11.12 -2.75 -12.06
C VAL A 147 11.48 -4.22 -11.93
N GLY A 148 12.30 -4.76 -12.84
CA GLY A 148 12.76 -6.15 -12.77
C GLY A 148 13.50 -6.45 -11.47
N ILE A 149 14.46 -5.60 -11.10
CA ILE A 149 15.22 -5.72 -9.85
C ILE A 149 14.31 -5.57 -8.63
N ALA A 150 13.32 -4.67 -8.65
CA ALA A 150 12.38 -4.51 -7.55
C ALA A 150 11.53 -5.77 -7.34
N ILE A 151 11.06 -6.41 -8.41
CA ILE A 151 10.30 -7.66 -8.34
C ILE A 151 11.17 -8.79 -7.76
N ILE A 152 12.39 -8.95 -8.27
CA ILE A 152 13.31 -10.00 -7.81
C ILE A 152 13.70 -9.77 -6.35
N SER A 153 14.15 -8.56 -6.03
CA SER A 153 14.54 -8.16 -4.68
C SER A 153 13.41 -8.39 -3.67
N THR A 154 12.20 -7.91 -3.98
CA THR A 154 11.03 -8.10 -3.10
C THR A 154 10.70 -9.58 -2.93
N SER A 155 10.72 -10.37 -4.00
CA SER A 155 10.44 -11.81 -3.93
C SER A 155 11.44 -12.56 -3.05
N VAL A 156 12.73 -12.26 -3.20
CA VAL A 156 13.80 -12.86 -2.38
C VAL A 156 13.65 -12.46 -0.91
N VAL A 157 13.42 -11.18 -0.62
CA VAL A 157 13.26 -10.68 0.75
C VAL A 157 12.00 -11.27 1.40
N VAL A 158 10.88 -11.35 0.69
CA VAL A 158 9.65 -11.99 1.20
C VAL A 158 9.90 -13.47 1.49
N TYR A 159 10.55 -14.21 0.59
CA TYR A 159 10.84 -15.62 0.81
C TYR A 159 11.78 -15.85 2.00
N THR A 160 12.77 -14.97 2.20
CA THR A 160 13.84 -15.15 3.19
C THR A 160 13.59 -14.51 4.56
N LEU A 161 12.80 -13.44 4.64
CA LEU A 161 12.48 -12.71 5.88
C LEU A 161 10.98 -12.67 6.17
N GLY A 162 10.12 -12.66 5.15
CA GLY A 162 8.68 -12.50 5.32
C GLY A 162 7.92 -13.78 5.67
N LEU A 163 8.31 -14.91 5.08
CA LEU A 163 7.65 -16.20 5.32
C LEU A 163 8.19 -16.89 6.56
N SER A 164 7.29 -17.51 7.34
CA SER A 164 7.65 -18.44 8.40
C SER A 164 8.29 -19.72 7.85
N SER A 165 9.00 -20.47 8.70
CA SER A 165 9.67 -21.71 8.31
C SER A 165 8.69 -22.75 7.75
N SER A 166 7.49 -22.86 8.35
CA SER A 166 6.43 -23.76 7.90
C SER A 166 5.86 -23.34 6.54
N GLU A 167 5.66 -22.05 6.29
CA GLU A 167 5.20 -21.55 4.99
C GLU A 167 6.23 -21.81 3.88
N ARG A 168 7.52 -21.62 4.16
CA ARG A 168 8.59 -21.95 3.20
C ARG A 168 8.63 -23.43 2.90
N GLU A 169 8.45 -24.28 3.91
CA GLU A 169 8.40 -25.72 3.74
C GLU A 169 7.20 -26.12 2.86
N MET A 170 6.01 -25.58 3.14
CA MET A 170 4.80 -25.82 2.34
C MET A 170 4.98 -25.44 0.86
N ILE A 171 5.58 -24.27 0.59
CA ILE A 171 5.88 -23.82 -0.78
C ILE A 171 6.87 -24.78 -1.46
N THR A 172 7.95 -25.14 -0.76
CA THR A 172 8.99 -26.03 -1.30
C THR A 172 8.44 -27.42 -1.60
N GLN A 173 7.60 -27.96 -0.73
CA GLN A 173 6.92 -29.24 -0.94
C GLN A 173 5.95 -29.17 -2.13
N THR A 174 5.20 -28.07 -2.27
CA THR A 174 4.26 -27.88 -3.39
C THR A 174 4.98 -27.82 -4.74
N ILE A 175 6.10 -27.07 -4.81
CA ILE A 175 6.94 -26.99 -6.01
C ILE A 175 7.52 -28.37 -6.36
N ARG A 176 8.08 -29.08 -5.38
CA ARG A 176 8.60 -30.45 -5.57
C ARG A 176 7.53 -31.40 -6.09
N LYS A 177 6.31 -31.34 -5.54
CA LYS A 177 5.19 -32.19 -5.97
C LYS A 177 4.79 -31.91 -7.43
N LYS A 178 4.72 -30.65 -7.84
CA LYS A 178 4.42 -30.28 -9.24
C LYS A 178 5.52 -30.67 -10.22
N LEU A 179 6.79 -30.50 -9.84
CA LEU A 179 7.93 -30.92 -10.67
C LEU A 179 7.98 -32.45 -10.80
N ARG A 180 7.70 -33.19 -9.71
CA ARG A 180 7.64 -34.65 -9.74
C ARG A 180 6.47 -35.17 -10.58
N TYR A 181 5.32 -34.50 -10.55
CA TYR A 181 4.17 -34.87 -11.38
C TYR A 181 4.48 -34.67 -12.87
N LYS A 182 5.12 -33.55 -13.23
CA LYS A 182 5.50 -33.25 -14.61
C LYS A 182 6.54 -34.22 -15.19
N HIS A 183 7.39 -34.81 -14.33
CA HIS A 183 8.38 -35.81 -14.73
C HIS A 183 7.81 -37.24 -14.85
N VAL A 184 6.56 -37.47 -14.48
CA VAL A 184 5.87 -38.78 -14.59
C VAL A 184 4.91 -38.82 -15.78
N GLU A 185 4.55 -37.66 -16.34
CA GLU A 185 3.72 -37.54 -17.56
C GLU A 185 4.53 -37.39 -18.87
N GLU A 186 5.87 -37.28 -18.79
CA GLU A 186 6.81 -37.36 -19.93
C GLU A 186 7.42 -38.75 -20.04
#